data_AF-X0TQT3-F1
#
_entry.id   AF-X0TQT3-F1
#
_cell.length_a   1.000
_cell.length_b   1.000
_cell.length_c   1.000
_cell.angle_alpha   90.00
_cell.angle_beta   90.00
_cell.angle_gamma   90.00
#
_symmetry.space_group_name_H-M   'P 1'
#
loop_
_entity.id
_entity.type
_entity.pdbx_description
1 polymer ?
#
loop_
_entity_poly.entity_id
_entity_poly.type
_entity_poly.pdbx_seq_one_letter_code
_entity_poly.pdbx_strand_id
1 'polypeptide(L)'
;SNTSAADTYLTAGRAREPGKVFVQPDLAKTFKKIAVGGRDVFYRGEIAEAIAACSRENGGLITMQDLNDHTSTWVTPISTNYGGYDVYECPPNGQGLVALLALNMLEGYDLQSLGHNSPEYLHLLIEALKLAFADANRYVADPDFVDIPLKSLLAKSYAERRKRLIDTNKAGQAVEAGIPDTEGDTVYLAVTDSEGNSVSFINSLYQAFGSGIVVDGTGICLQNRGSMFSLEAGHPNCIEPHKRPYHTIIPAMVFKGGNLFLTFGVMGGLMQPQG
;
A
#
# COMPACT_ATOMS: atom_id res chain seq x y z
N SER A 1 -21.53 4.85 5.51
CA SER A 1 -21.14 5.60 6.73
C SER A 1 -22.23 5.48 7.77
N ASN A 2 -21.88 5.65 9.06
CA ASN A 2 -22.81 5.64 10.19
C ASN A 2 -22.99 7.04 10.82
N THR A 3 -23.91 7.17 11.78
CA THR A 3 -24.19 8.43 12.49
C THR A 3 -22.95 9.01 13.15
N SER A 4 -22.16 8.17 13.83
CA SER A 4 -20.92 8.58 14.50
C SER A 4 -19.87 9.20 13.57
N ALA A 5 -19.85 8.82 12.28
CA ALA A 5 -19.00 9.46 11.29
C ALA A 5 -19.51 10.87 10.92
N ALA A 6 -20.83 11.07 10.85
CA ALA A 6 -21.42 12.39 10.67
C ALA A 6 -21.16 13.30 11.88
N ASP A 7 -21.38 12.81 13.10
CA ASP A 7 -21.15 13.58 14.33
C ASP A 7 -19.65 13.90 14.56
N THR A 8 -18.75 13.00 14.15
CA THR A 8 -17.30 13.23 14.18
C THR A 8 -16.88 14.28 13.15
N TYR A 9 -17.21 14.10 11.86
CA TYR A 9 -16.60 14.88 10.77
C TYR A 9 -17.41 16.10 10.32
N LEU A 10 -18.70 16.19 10.63
CA LEU A 10 -19.56 17.30 10.25
C LEU A 10 -19.84 18.23 11.44
N THR A 11 -20.18 19.48 11.15
CA THR A 11 -20.80 20.40 12.11
C THR A 11 -22.18 20.76 11.56
N ALA A 12 -23.24 20.47 12.31
CA ALA A 12 -24.64 20.69 11.89
C ALA A 12 -24.95 20.16 10.47
N GLY A 13 -24.48 18.94 10.16
CA GLY A 13 -24.70 18.26 8.88
C GLY A 13 -23.87 18.79 7.70
N ARG A 14 -22.89 19.69 7.93
CA ARG A 14 -21.98 20.21 6.88
C ARG A 14 -20.51 19.90 7.19
N ALA A 15 -19.71 19.76 6.14
CA ALA A 15 -18.25 19.68 6.28
C ALA A 15 -17.70 20.96 6.93
N ARG A 16 -16.53 20.86 7.58
CA ARG A 16 -15.90 22.01 8.25
C ARG A 16 -15.11 22.84 7.25
N GLU A 17 -15.40 24.14 7.23
CA GLU A 17 -14.68 25.10 6.40
C GLU A 17 -13.19 25.18 6.75
N PRO A 18 -12.29 25.50 5.79
CA PRO A 18 -10.88 25.75 6.06
C PRO A 18 -10.65 26.77 7.19
N GLY A 19 -9.65 26.50 8.03
CA GLY A 19 -9.30 27.35 9.18
C GLY A 19 -10.26 27.25 10.38
N LYS A 20 -11.29 26.38 10.36
CA LYS A 20 -12.07 26.07 11.56
C LYS A 20 -11.36 25.02 12.41
N VAL A 21 -11.42 25.18 13.74
CA VAL A 21 -10.86 24.20 14.69
C VAL A 21 -11.64 22.89 14.59
N PHE A 22 -10.94 21.79 14.35
CA PHE A 22 -11.47 20.43 14.44
C PHE A 22 -11.02 19.79 15.75
N VAL A 23 -11.96 19.21 16.50
CA VAL A 23 -11.71 18.55 17.79
C VAL A 23 -12.29 17.14 17.73
N GLN A 24 -11.46 16.14 18.06
CA GLN A 24 -11.88 14.74 18.17
C GLN A 24 -11.72 14.28 19.63
N PRO A 25 -12.67 14.60 20.52
CA PRO A 25 -12.52 14.35 21.95
C PRO A 25 -12.44 12.86 22.26
N ASP A 26 -13.12 12.02 21.49
CA ASP A 26 -13.14 10.57 21.67
C ASP A 26 -11.86 9.91 21.16
N LEU A 27 -11.34 10.32 20.01
CA LEU A 27 -10.02 9.88 19.55
C LEU A 27 -8.91 10.29 20.55
N ALA A 28 -9.05 11.45 21.21
CA ALA A 28 -8.15 11.85 22.29
C ALA A 28 -8.30 11.01 23.58
N LYS A 29 -9.47 10.41 23.86
CA LYS A 29 -9.63 9.38 24.92
C LYS A 29 -8.95 8.09 24.49
N THR A 30 -9.20 7.65 23.26
CA THR A 30 -8.61 6.45 22.63
C THR A 30 -7.08 6.46 22.67
N PHE A 31 -6.43 7.55 22.22
CA PHE A 31 -4.97 7.65 22.29
C PHE A 31 -4.45 7.66 23.73
N LYS A 32 -5.15 8.27 24.69
CA LYS A 32 -4.77 8.19 26.12
C LYS A 32 -4.86 6.77 26.68
N LYS A 33 -5.89 6.01 26.30
CA LYS A 33 -6.05 4.59 26.68
C LYS A 33 -4.91 3.73 26.13
N ILE A 34 -4.60 3.88 24.84
CA ILE A 34 -3.49 3.17 24.17
C ILE A 34 -2.13 3.58 24.75
N ALA A 35 -1.92 4.85 25.08
CA ALA A 35 -0.67 5.33 25.67
C ALA A 35 -0.40 4.78 27.09
N VAL A 36 -1.44 4.39 27.84
CA VAL A 36 -1.32 3.85 29.20
C VAL A 36 -1.32 2.31 29.22
N GLY A 37 -2.24 1.66 28.50
CA GLY A 37 -2.37 0.20 28.48
C GLY A 37 -1.73 -0.50 27.27
N GLY A 38 -1.10 0.25 26.37
CA GLY A 38 -0.42 -0.27 25.19
C GLY A 38 -1.34 -0.89 24.15
N ARG A 39 -0.75 -1.77 23.33
CA ARG A 39 -1.42 -2.49 22.22
C ARG A 39 -2.67 -3.24 22.67
N ASP A 40 -2.60 -3.92 23.81
CA ASP A 40 -3.61 -4.91 24.17
C ASP A 40 -4.97 -4.26 24.54
N VAL A 41 -5.01 -2.96 24.90
CA VAL A 41 -6.28 -2.23 25.01
C VAL A 41 -6.98 -2.07 23.65
N PHE A 42 -6.22 -1.91 22.56
CA PHE A 42 -6.76 -1.79 21.20
C PHE A 42 -7.27 -3.13 20.65
N TYR A 43 -6.50 -4.21 20.85
CA TYR A 43 -6.74 -5.51 20.21
C TYR A 43 -7.46 -6.55 21.08
N ARG A 44 -7.46 -6.37 22.41
CA ARG A 44 -7.94 -7.38 23.39
C ARG A 44 -8.78 -6.80 24.53
N GLY A 45 -9.01 -5.50 24.55
CA GLY A 45 -9.81 -4.80 25.58
C GLY A 45 -10.97 -4.00 24.99
N GLU A 46 -11.47 -3.03 25.76
CA GLU A 46 -12.66 -2.22 25.47
C GLU A 46 -12.71 -1.56 24.08
N ILE A 47 -11.57 -1.25 23.44
CA ILE A 47 -11.55 -0.72 22.07
C ILE A 47 -11.88 -1.82 21.06
N ALA A 48 -11.36 -3.04 21.25
CA ALA A 48 -11.70 -4.19 20.41
C ALA A 48 -13.18 -4.55 20.57
N GLU A 49 -13.71 -4.50 21.79
CA GLU A 49 -15.13 -4.74 22.08
C GLU A 49 -16.03 -3.74 21.34
N ALA A 50 -15.65 -2.46 21.33
CA ALA A 50 -16.34 -1.43 20.56
C ALA A 50 -16.24 -1.65 19.04
N ILE A 51 -15.07 -2.04 18.51
CA ILE A 51 -14.89 -2.34 17.07
C ILE A 51 -15.77 -3.53 16.65
N ALA A 52 -15.75 -4.63 17.42
CA ALA A 52 -16.54 -5.82 17.11
C ALA A 52 -18.06 -5.59 17.26
N ALA A 53 -18.47 -4.77 18.24
CA ALA A 53 -19.86 -4.33 18.36
C ALA A 53 -20.32 -3.50 17.16
N CYS A 54 -19.55 -2.46 16.83
CA CYS A 54 -19.83 -1.59 15.69
C CYS A 54 -19.85 -2.37 14.35
N SER A 55 -18.95 -3.34 14.17
CA SER A 55 -18.94 -4.20 12.98
C SER A 55 -20.25 -4.99 12.87
N ARG A 56 -20.63 -5.73 13.92
CA ARG A 56 -21.90 -6.49 13.98
C ARG A 56 -23.13 -5.61 13.72
N GLU A 57 -23.18 -4.42 14.31
CA GLU A 57 -24.30 -3.48 14.16
C GLU A 57 -24.42 -2.88 12.76
N ASN A 58 -23.32 -2.83 12.00
CA ASN A 58 -23.30 -2.42 10.59
C ASN A 58 -23.31 -3.61 9.61
N GLY A 59 -23.58 -4.84 10.08
CA GLY A 59 -23.61 -6.06 9.26
C GLY A 59 -22.23 -6.54 8.76
N GLY A 60 -21.15 -6.06 9.38
CA GLY A 60 -19.78 -6.46 9.12
C GLY A 60 -19.37 -7.77 9.81
N LEU A 61 -18.18 -8.26 9.47
CA LEU A 61 -17.68 -9.58 9.85
C LEU A 61 -16.56 -9.57 10.90
N ILE A 62 -16.13 -8.40 11.41
CA ILE A 62 -15.00 -8.31 12.34
C ILE A 62 -15.46 -8.73 13.74
N THR A 63 -14.87 -9.80 14.27
CA THR A 63 -15.14 -10.32 15.61
C THR A 63 -14.05 -9.92 16.62
N MET A 64 -14.30 -10.21 17.90
CA MET A 64 -13.27 -10.13 18.94
C MET A 64 -12.09 -11.08 18.69
N GLN A 65 -12.34 -12.22 18.03
CA GLN A 65 -11.30 -13.21 17.76
C GLN A 65 -10.30 -12.70 16.72
N ASP A 66 -10.79 -12.09 15.64
CA ASP A 66 -9.94 -11.48 14.59
C ASP A 66 -9.03 -10.38 15.14
N LEU A 67 -9.52 -9.61 16.11
CA LEU A 67 -8.77 -8.56 16.78
C LEU A 67 -7.75 -9.15 17.78
N ASN A 68 -8.15 -10.16 18.56
CA ASN A 68 -7.27 -10.83 19.52
C ASN A 68 -6.09 -11.57 18.86
N ASP A 69 -6.34 -12.19 17.71
CA ASP A 69 -5.38 -13.04 16.98
C ASP A 69 -4.49 -12.22 16.03
N HIS A 70 -4.81 -10.94 15.79
CA HIS A 70 -3.99 -10.07 14.96
C HIS A 70 -2.57 -9.91 15.53
N THR A 71 -1.58 -10.10 14.65
CA THR A 71 -0.18 -9.80 14.92
C THR A 71 0.45 -9.05 13.75
N SER A 72 1.53 -8.32 14.02
CA SER A 72 2.32 -7.62 13.00
C SER A 72 3.57 -8.43 12.68
N THR A 73 3.81 -8.71 11.40
CA THR A 73 4.91 -9.54 10.91
C THR A 73 6.13 -8.70 10.57
N TRP A 74 7.29 -9.00 11.15
CA TRP A 74 8.58 -8.56 10.62
C TRP A 74 8.89 -9.33 9.33
N VAL A 75 9.31 -8.62 8.29
CA VAL A 75 9.57 -9.18 6.96
C VAL A 75 10.89 -8.69 6.41
N THR A 76 11.56 -9.51 5.60
CA THR A 76 12.74 -9.10 4.83
C THR A 76 12.28 -8.30 3.60
N PRO A 77 12.81 -7.09 3.36
CA PRO A 77 12.46 -6.32 2.16
C PRO A 77 12.97 -7.01 0.88
N ILE A 78 12.22 -6.85 -0.21
CA ILE A 78 12.68 -7.20 -1.55
C ILE A 78 13.45 -6.02 -2.16
N SER A 79 14.32 -6.28 -3.12
CA SER A 79 15.09 -5.22 -3.76
C SER A 79 15.49 -5.53 -5.20
N THR A 80 15.96 -4.50 -5.91
CA THR A 80 16.79 -4.65 -7.10
C THR A 80 17.88 -3.59 -7.13
N ASN A 81 18.99 -3.88 -7.82
CA ASN A 81 19.95 -2.83 -8.17
C ASN A 81 19.48 -2.11 -9.45
N TYR A 82 19.64 -0.80 -9.50
CA TYR A 82 19.41 0.04 -10.67
C TYR A 82 20.53 1.08 -10.76
N GLY A 83 21.37 0.99 -11.79
CA GLY A 83 22.47 1.94 -12.00
C GLY A 83 23.48 2.05 -10.86
N GLY A 84 23.66 0.99 -10.07
CA GLY A 84 24.56 0.98 -8.89
C GLY A 84 23.90 1.42 -7.58
N TYR A 85 22.58 1.58 -7.54
CA TYR A 85 21.79 1.85 -6.34
C TYR A 85 20.87 0.66 -6.03
N ASP A 86 20.83 0.22 -4.79
CA ASP A 86 19.96 -0.86 -4.34
C ASP A 86 18.64 -0.26 -3.82
N VAL A 87 17.55 -0.43 -4.59
CA VAL A 87 16.21 0.05 -4.25
C VAL A 87 15.47 -1.06 -3.50
N TYR A 88 14.98 -0.77 -2.30
CA TYR A 88 14.33 -1.69 -1.38
C TYR A 88 12.85 -1.33 -1.18
N GLU A 89 12.04 -2.38 -1.08
CA GLU A 89 10.58 -2.34 -1.02
C GLU A 89 10.01 -3.39 -0.07
N CYS A 90 8.79 -3.18 0.41
CA CYS A 90 8.06 -4.22 1.13
C CYS A 90 7.73 -5.41 0.21
N PRO A 91 7.84 -6.66 0.70
CA PRO A 91 7.39 -7.84 -0.05
C PRO A 91 5.85 -7.88 -0.19
N PRO A 92 5.32 -8.81 -1.00
CA PRO A 92 3.90 -9.17 -0.97
C PRO A 92 3.41 -9.42 0.46
N ASN A 93 2.17 -9.06 0.81
CA ASN A 93 1.07 -8.58 -0.03
C ASN A 93 1.16 -7.10 -0.49
N GLY A 94 2.29 -6.41 -0.25
CA GLY A 94 2.56 -5.07 -0.79
C GLY A 94 2.88 -5.03 -2.29
N GLN A 95 2.48 -3.94 -2.96
CA GLN A 95 2.69 -3.70 -4.39
C GLN A 95 4.11 -3.23 -4.80
N GLY A 96 5.06 -3.11 -3.87
CA GLY A 96 6.38 -2.50 -4.11
C GLY A 96 7.21 -3.20 -5.18
N LEU A 97 6.90 -4.48 -5.40
CA LEU A 97 7.38 -5.27 -6.52
C LEU A 97 7.25 -4.52 -7.87
N VAL A 98 6.19 -3.76 -8.12
CA VAL A 98 6.00 -3.04 -9.39
C VAL A 98 7.17 -2.07 -9.66
N ALA A 99 7.55 -1.24 -8.68
CA ALA A 99 8.63 -0.27 -8.86
C ALA A 99 9.94 -0.98 -9.22
N LEU A 100 10.24 -2.09 -8.55
CA LEU A 100 11.42 -2.92 -8.84
C LEU A 100 11.36 -3.57 -10.23
N LEU A 101 10.18 -4.00 -10.70
CA LEU A 101 9.99 -4.56 -12.05
C LEU A 101 10.11 -3.50 -13.14
N ALA A 102 9.54 -2.31 -12.94
CA ALA A 102 9.69 -1.18 -13.85
C ALA A 102 11.15 -0.76 -13.98
N LEU A 103 11.85 -0.54 -12.86
CA LEU A 103 13.29 -0.27 -12.83
C LEU A 103 14.11 -1.35 -13.55
N ASN A 104 13.79 -2.64 -13.33
CA ASN A 104 14.46 -3.74 -14.01
C ASN A 104 14.28 -3.74 -15.55
N MET A 105 13.16 -3.28 -16.07
CA MET A 105 12.95 -3.13 -17.51
C MET A 105 13.63 -1.87 -18.07
N LEU A 106 13.67 -0.79 -17.29
CA LEU A 106 14.23 0.50 -17.67
C LEU A 106 15.77 0.55 -17.64
N GLU A 107 16.41 -0.28 -16.80
CA GLU A 107 17.88 -0.28 -16.58
C GLU A 107 18.72 -0.37 -17.86
N GLY A 108 18.19 -1.06 -18.88
CA GLY A 108 18.86 -1.19 -20.18
C GLY A 108 18.42 -0.17 -21.23
N TYR A 109 18.04 1.04 -20.83
CA TYR A 109 17.82 2.23 -21.67
C TYR A 109 18.55 3.45 -21.08
N ASP A 110 19.16 4.28 -21.93
CA ASP A 110 19.72 5.57 -21.51
C ASP A 110 18.62 6.63 -21.43
N LEU A 111 17.89 6.64 -20.32
CA LEU A 111 16.84 7.63 -20.06
C LEU A 111 17.39 9.06 -19.90
N GLN A 112 18.69 9.23 -19.63
CA GLN A 112 19.30 10.56 -19.50
C GLN A 112 19.46 11.22 -20.87
N SER A 113 19.97 10.49 -21.86
CA SER A 113 20.14 10.99 -23.23
C SER A 113 18.83 11.24 -23.98
N LEU A 114 17.72 10.62 -23.55
CA LEU A 114 16.38 10.93 -24.08
C LEU A 114 15.81 12.27 -23.60
N GLY A 115 16.35 12.84 -22.51
CA GLY A 115 15.83 14.06 -21.88
C GLY A 115 14.58 13.80 -21.03
N HIS A 116 14.57 14.33 -19.80
CA HIS A 116 13.43 14.18 -18.89
C HIS A 116 12.15 14.81 -19.47
N ASN A 117 11.05 14.05 -19.41
CA ASN A 117 9.73 14.38 -19.98
C ASN A 117 9.69 14.62 -21.50
N SER A 118 10.65 14.10 -22.27
CA SER A 118 10.47 13.93 -23.72
C SER A 118 9.38 12.87 -24.02
N PRO A 119 8.76 12.89 -25.22
CA PRO A 119 7.82 11.85 -25.63
C PRO A 119 8.42 10.44 -25.53
N GLU A 120 9.69 10.28 -25.90
CA GLU A 120 10.41 9.01 -25.89
C GLU A 120 10.69 8.52 -24.46
N TYR A 121 11.10 9.43 -23.56
CA TYR A 121 11.27 9.15 -22.13
C TYR A 121 9.95 8.72 -21.48
N LEU A 122 8.88 9.49 -21.70
CA LEU A 122 7.55 9.20 -21.15
C LEU A 122 6.99 7.89 -21.71
N HIS A 123 7.16 7.62 -23.00
CA HIS A 123 6.73 6.37 -23.63
C HIS A 123 7.40 5.15 -23.00
N LEU A 124 8.72 5.19 -22.77
CA LEU A 124 9.42 4.09 -22.10
C LEU A 124 8.95 3.89 -20.66
N LEU A 125 8.76 4.96 -19.87
CA LEU A 125 8.20 4.87 -18.52
C LEU A 125 6.79 4.27 -18.56
N ILE A 126 5.91 4.76 -19.43
CA ILE A 126 4.52 4.32 -19.54
C ILE A 126 4.43 2.85 -19.95
N GLU A 127 5.15 2.40 -20.97
CA GLU A 127 5.09 0.99 -21.39
C GLU A 127 5.77 0.06 -20.36
N ALA A 128 6.86 0.49 -19.68
CA ALA A 128 7.47 -0.29 -18.60
C ALA A 128 6.56 -0.39 -17.36
N LEU A 129 5.93 0.71 -16.94
CA LEU A 129 4.97 0.74 -15.85
C LEU A 129 3.71 -0.05 -16.18
N LYS A 130 3.19 0.03 -17.42
CA LYS A 130 2.08 -0.82 -17.89
C LYS A 130 2.42 -2.31 -17.85
N LEU A 131 3.68 -2.69 -18.09
CA LEU A 131 4.13 -4.08 -17.99
C LEU A 131 4.34 -4.51 -16.53
N ALA A 132 4.80 -3.61 -15.65
CA ALA A 132 4.96 -3.88 -14.22
C ALA A 132 3.62 -3.93 -13.48
N PHE A 133 2.68 -3.03 -13.79
CA PHE A 133 1.24 -3.11 -13.46
C PHE A 133 0.49 -4.15 -14.33
N ALA A 134 1.25 -5.02 -14.99
CA ALA A 134 0.75 -6.24 -15.57
C ALA A 134 1.43 -7.46 -14.91
N ASP A 135 2.21 -7.32 -13.83
CA ASP A 135 3.04 -8.36 -13.18
C ASP A 135 2.87 -8.48 -11.63
N ALA A 136 1.86 -7.82 -11.02
CA ALA A 136 1.55 -7.83 -9.58
C ALA A 136 0.25 -8.60 -9.17
N ASN A 137 -0.87 -8.00 -8.75
CA ASN A 137 -2.14 -8.54 -8.09
C ASN A 137 -2.54 -10.06 -8.14
N ARG A 138 -2.15 -10.81 -9.17
CA ARG A 138 -2.41 -12.26 -9.35
C ARG A 138 -1.14 -13.10 -9.11
N TYR A 139 0.05 -12.50 -9.07
CA TYR A 139 1.19 -12.97 -8.29
C TYR A 139 1.19 -12.35 -6.88
N VAL A 140 1.01 -11.02 -6.74
CA VAL A 140 0.95 -10.34 -5.44
C VAL A 140 -0.39 -10.63 -4.76
N ALA A 141 -0.38 -11.62 -3.88
CA ALA A 141 -1.43 -11.93 -2.93
C ALA A 141 -0.83 -12.06 -1.53
N ASP A 142 -1.55 -12.66 -0.59
CA ASP A 142 -1.00 -13.04 0.71
C ASP A 142 0.00 -14.21 0.57
N PRO A 143 1.28 -14.06 0.93
CA PRO A 143 2.27 -15.14 0.86
C PRO A 143 2.00 -16.30 1.84
N ASP A 144 1.15 -16.12 2.86
CA ASP A 144 0.73 -17.20 3.76
C ASP A 144 -0.35 -18.10 3.13
N PHE A 145 -0.91 -17.70 1.97
CA PHE A 145 -1.94 -18.43 1.21
C PHE A 145 -1.50 -18.83 -0.21
N VAL A 146 -0.48 -18.19 -0.78
CA VAL A 146 -0.07 -18.34 -2.19
C VAL A 146 1.45 -18.39 -2.30
N ASP A 147 2.00 -19.36 -3.04
CA ASP A 147 3.41 -19.34 -3.45
C ASP A 147 3.64 -18.31 -4.57
N ILE A 148 4.44 -17.29 -4.29
CA ILE A 148 4.67 -16.14 -5.18
C ILE A 148 6.06 -16.27 -5.79
N PRO A 149 6.22 -16.32 -7.12
CA PRO A 149 7.49 -16.62 -7.78
C PRO A 149 8.47 -15.42 -7.82
N LEU A 150 8.61 -14.69 -6.70
CA LEU A 150 9.38 -13.44 -6.55
C LEU A 150 10.78 -13.51 -7.15
N LYS A 151 11.53 -14.59 -6.90
CA LYS A 151 12.88 -14.78 -7.45
C LYS A 151 12.91 -14.84 -8.97
N SER A 152 11.84 -15.29 -9.61
CA SER A 152 11.69 -15.34 -11.06
C SER A 152 11.24 -13.99 -11.64
N LEU A 153 10.41 -13.25 -10.92
CA LEU A 153 9.92 -11.92 -11.31
C LEU A 153 11.05 -10.87 -11.23
N LEU A 154 11.77 -10.82 -10.10
CA LEU A 154 12.91 -9.92 -9.88
C LEU A 154 14.17 -10.31 -10.68
N ALA A 155 14.17 -11.44 -11.41
CA ALA A 155 15.30 -11.82 -12.23
C ALA A 155 15.45 -10.88 -13.44
N LYS A 156 16.64 -10.30 -13.62
CA LYS A 156 16.98 -9.47 -14.80
C LYS A 156 16.67 -10.16 -16.14
N SER A 157 16.77 -11.49 -16.20
CA SER A 157 16.40 -12.28 -17.38
C SER A 157 14.89 -12.36 -17.66
N TYR A 158 14.02 -12.12 -16.68
CA TYR A 158 12.57 -11.94 -16.87
C TYR A 158 12.26 -10.53 -17.38
N ALA A 159 12.89 -9.50 -16.81
CA ALA A 159 12.76 -8.13 -17.29
C ALA A 159 13.21 -7.98 -18.75
N GLU A 160 14.32 -8.60 -19.15
CA GLU A 160 14.77 -8.67 -20.57
C GLU A 160 13.84 -9.49 -21.49
N ARG A 161 12.83 -10.21 -20.95
CA ARG A 161 11.71 -10.75 -21.75
C ARG A 161 10.53 -9.77 -21.82
N ARG A 162 10.13 -9.16 -20.70
CA ARG A 162 9.04 -8.17 -20.65
C ARG A 162 9.35 -6.92 -21.49
N LYS A 163 10.57 -6.39 -21.38
CA LYS A 163 11.11 -5.27 -22.18
C LYS A 163 10.95 -5.43 -23.70
N ARG A 164 10.98 -6.68 -24.22
CA ARG A 164 10.82 -6.95 -25.67
C ARG A 164 9.39 -6.73 -26.17
N LEU A 165 8.44 -6.45 -25.29
CA LEU A 165 7.06 -6.08 -25.60
C LEU A 165 6.91 -4.55 -25.78
N ILE A 166 7.94 -3.76 -25.46
CA ILE A 166 7.95 -2.30 -25.64
C ILE A 166 8.36 -1.97 -27.08
N ASP A 167 7.38 -1.69 -27.95
CA ASP A 167 7.63 -1.04 -29.25
C ASP A 167 7.84 0.46 -28.99
N THR A 168 9.05 0.97 -29.26
CA THR A 168 9.41 2.38 -29.03
C THR A 168 8.66 3.38 -29.92
N ASN A 169 7.91 2.91 -30.92
CA ASN A 169 7.18 3.74 -31.89
C ASN A 169 5.66 3.63 -31.74
N LYS A 170 5.16 2.77 -30.84
CA LYS A 170 3.73 2.45 -30.73
C LYS A 170 3.35 1.99 -29.32
N ALA A 171 2.41 2.71 -28.70
CA ALA A 171 1.82 2.29 -27.43
C ALA A 171 1.08 0.94 -27.56
N GLY A 172 1.32 0.01 -26.64
CA GLY A 172 0.60 -1.26 -26.58
C GLY A 172 -0.88 -1.04 -26.25
N GLN A 173 -1.77 -1.28 -27.21
CA GLN A 173 -3.22 -1.06 -27.06
C GLN A 173 -3.91 -2.12 -26.18
N ALA A 174 -3.35 -3.32 -26.12
CA ALA A 174 -3.72 -4.37 -25.18
C ALA A 174 -2.43 -4.88 -24.53
N VAL A 175 -2.07 -4.30 -23.39
CA VAL A 175 -1.08 -4.90 -22.48
C VAL A 175 -1.79 -6.00 -21.70
N GLU A 176 -1.68 -7.23 -22.21
CA GLU A 176 -2.03 -8.37 -21.37
C GLU A 176 -1.11 -8.45 -20.16
N ALA A 177 -1.72 -8.91 -19.07
CA ALA A 177 -1.03 -9.34 -17.88
C ALA A 177 0.14 -10.28 -18.24
N GLY A 178 1.36 -9.94 -17.80
CA GLY A 178 2.31 -10.96 -17.38
C GLY A 178 1.91 -11.59 -16.03
N ILE A 179 0.69 -11.26 -15.55
CA ILE A 179 -0.05 -11.52 -14.30
C ILE A 179 0.15 -10.37 -13.25
N PRO A 180 -0.80 -9.40 -12.95
CA PRO A 180 -1.55 -8.27 -13.60
C PRO A 180 -1.46 -6.95 -12.71
N ASP A 181 -2.51 -6.09 -12.53
CA ASP A 181 -2.71 -5.27 -11.27
C ASP A 181 -4.20 -4.89 -10.94
N THR A 182 -4.74 -3.84 -10.27
CA THR A 182 -4.41 -2.49 -9.66
C THR A 182 -5.19 -2.30 -8.30
N GLU A 183 -5.50 -1.17 -7.57
CA GLU A 183 -5.42 0.33 -7.63
C GLU A 183 -5.55 0.99 -6.17
N GLY A 184 -5.29 2.30 -5.87
CA GLY A 184 -5.58 2.90 -4.51
C GLY A 184 -5.16 4.36 -4.11
N ASP A 185 -5.21 4.74 -2.79
CA ASP A 185 -4.64 5.99 -2.18
C ASP A 185 -4.15 5.83 -0.70
N THR A 186 -3.29 6.72 -0.14
CA THR A 186 -2.50 6.55 1.12
C THR A 186 -1.73 7.81 1.60
N VAL A 187 -1.35 7.91 2.89
CA VAL A 187 -0.44 8.94 3.48
C VAL A 187 0.98 8.40 3.75
N TYR A 188 2.02 9.17 3.41
CA TYR A 188 3.46 8.84 3.59
C TYR A 188 4.18 9.79 4.58
N LEU A 189 5.25 9.31 5.24
CA LEU A 189 6.13 10.04 6.15
C LEU A 189 7.56 9.46 6.13
N ALA A 190 8.58 10.34 6.07
CA ALA A 190 9.99 9.99 6.21
C ALA A 190 10.61 10.63 7.46
N VAL A 191 11.47 9.89 8.17
CA VAL A 191 12.30 10.42 9.27
C VAL A 191 13.71 9.82 9.18
N THR A 192 14.73 10.65 9.45
CA THR A 192 16.11 10.25 9.69
C THR A 192 16.64 11.06 10.89
N ASP A 193 17.36 10.41 11.81
CA ASP A 193 17.99 11.07 12.96
C ASP A 193 19.51 11.26 12.81
N SER A 194 20.13 11.86 13.82
CA SER A 194 21.58 12.13 13.87
C SER A 194 22.46 10.90 14.13
N GLU A 195 21.87 9.76 14.52
CA GLU A 195 22.59 8.49 14.73
C GLU A 195 22.55 7.61 13.46
N GLY A 196 21.75 7.99 12.47
CA GLY A 196 21.57 7.30 11.21
C GLY A 196 20.34 6.38 11.17
N ASN A 197 19.56 6.30 12.25
CA ASN A 197 18.30 5.57 12.22
C ASN A 197 17.35 6.27 11.25
N SER A 198 16.73 5.50 10.36
CA SER A 198 15.86 6.05 9.32
C SER A 198 14.62 5.19 9.14
N VAL A 199 13.49 5.85 8.92
CA VAL A 199 12.17 5.24 8.80
C VAL A 199 11.48 5.81 7.57
N SER A 200 11.15 4.91 6.64
CA SER A 200 10.17 5.12 5.58
C SER A 200 8.86 4.53 6.11
N PHE A 201 7.88 5.38 6.45
CA PHE A 201 6.62 4.99 7.09
C PHE A 201 5.43 5.48 6.28
N ILE A 202 4.37 4.68 6.24
CA ILE A 202 3.26 4.91 5.33
C ILE A 202 2.00 4.18 5.83
N ASN A 203 0.84 4.83 5.82
CA ASN A 203 -0.40 4.25 6.32
C ASN A 203 -1.65 4.83 5.63
N SER A 204 -2.72 4.05 5.55
CA SER A 204 -3.99 4.47 4.94
C SER A 204 -5.18 3.74 5.54
N LEU A 205 -6.37 4.34 5.40
CA LEU A 205 -7.65 3.64 5.55
C LEU A 205 -8.11 2.94 4.25
N TYR A 206 -7.20 2.84 3.27
CA TYR A 206 -7.42 2.62 1.84
C TYR A 206 -8.03 3.84 1.14
N GLN A 207 -9.36 3.99 1.11
CA GLN A 207 -9.97 5.23 0.62
C GLN A 207 -10.00 6.29 1.73
N ALA A 208 -10.22 7.57 1.38
CA ALA A 208 -9.93 8.72 2.25
C ALA A 208 -10.48 8.62 3.70
N PHE A 209 -11.76 8.28 3.86
CA PHE A 209 -12.38 8.00 5.17
C PHE A 209 -12.67 6.50 5.37
N GLY A 210 -11.90 5.63 4.71
CA GLY A 210 -12.09 4.18 4.69
C GLY A 210 -13.51 3.77 4.32
N SER A 211 -14.15 3.03 5.22
CA SER A 211 -15.55 2.60 5.12
C SER A 211 -16.57 3.72 5.37
N GLY A 212 -16.11 4.88 5.86
CA GLY A 212 -16.95 5.92 6.42
C GLY A 212 -17.67 5.52 7.70
N ILE A 213 -17.31 4.40 8.33
CA ILE A 213 -17.82 3.98 9.64
C ILE A 213 -16.82 4.49 10.70
N VAL A 214 -17.33 5.22 11.70
CA VAL A 214 -16.58 5.56 12.92
C VAL A 214 -17.13 4.75 14.08
N VAL A 215 -16.26 4.10 14.84
CA VAL A 215 -16.63 3.31 16.01
C VAL A 215 -17.04 4.24 17.16
N ASP A 216 -18.32 4.13 17.53
CA ASP A 216 -19.01 4.93 18.53
C ASP A 216 -18.19 5.12 19.83
N GLY A 217 -18.08 6.37 20.29
CA GLY A 217 -17.35 6.72 21.51
C GLY A 217 -15.82 6.59 21.46
N THR A 218 -15.23 6.11 20.36
CA THR A 218 -13.77 5.96 20.19
C THR A 218 -13.14 6.96 19.22
N GLY A 219 -13.92 7.47 18.25
CA GLY A 219 -13.39 8.31 17.16
C GLY A 219 -12.50 7.56 16.15
N ILE A 220 -12.41 6.23 16.20
CA ILE A 220 -11.67 5.40 15.24
C ILE A 220 -12.51 5.23 13.97
N CYS A 221 -12.00 5.69 12.82
CA CYS A 221 -12.61 5.37 11.53
C CYS A 221 -12.04 4.06 10.97
N LEU A 222 -12.93 3.14 10.55
CA LEU A 222 -12.53 1.83 10.06
C LEU A 222 -12.12 1.88 8.59
N GLN A 223 -10.95 1.30 8.27
CA GLN A 223 -10.47 1.14 6.91
C GLN A 223 -11.45 0.32 6.04
N ASN A 224 -11.43 0.55 4.72
CA ASN A 224 -12.13 -0.32 3.75
C ASN A 224 -11.19 -1.19 2.91
N ARG A 225 -9.92 -1.36 3.33
CA ARG A 225 -8.87 -2.13 2.63
C ARG A 225 -9.30 -3.52 2.12
N GLY A 226 -10.28 -4.18 2.74
CA GLY A 226 -10.85 -5.43 2.26
C GLY A 226 -11.47 -5.38 0.85
N SER A 227 -11.78 -4.20 0.31
CA SER A 227 -12.21 -4.04 -1.09
C SER A 227 -11.07 -4.25 -2.11
N MET A 228 -9.83 -4.44 -1.66
CA MET A 228 -8.72 -4.89 -2.51
C MET A 228 -8.67 -6.40 -2.71
N PHE A 229 -9.61 -7.18 -2.15
CA PHE A 229 -9.79 -8.58 -2.58
C PHE A 229 -10.52 -8.65 -3.92
N SER A 230 -10.12 -9.61 -4.74
CA SER A 230 -10.95 -10.09 -5.85
C SER A 230 -12.12 -10.94 -5.33
N LEU A 231 -13.22 -10.94 -6.09
CA LEU A 231 -14.36 -11.85 -5.91
C LEU A 231 -14.38 -12.95 -6.99
N GLU A 232 -13.36 -12.99 -7.86
CA GLU A 232 -13.19 -14.04 -8.86
C GLU A 232 -12.65 -15.33 -8.22
N ALA A 233 -13.45 -16.40 -8.27
CA ALA A 233 -13.05 -17.71 -7.74
C ALA A 233 -11.81 -18.26 -8.47
N GLY A 234 -10.76 -18.60 -7.71
CA GLY A 234 -9.48 -19.02 -8.26
C GLY A 234 -8.49 -17.88 -8.56
N HIS A 235 -8.87 -16.62 -8.33
CA HIS A 235 -7.90 -15.53 -8.29
C HIS A 235 -7.02 -15.65 -7.04
N PRO A 236 -5.68 -15.51 -7.11
CA PRO A 236 -4.81 -15.69 -5.93
C PRO A 236 -5.05 -14.67 -4.83
N ASN A 237 -5.43 -13.44 -5.19
CA ASN A 237 -5.94 -12.41 -4.27
C ASN A 237 -7.49 -12.48 -4.10
N CYS A 238 -8.12 -13.65 -4.19
CA CYS A 238 -9.53 -13.83 -3.82
C CYS A 238 -9.71 -13.76 -2.28
N ILE A 239 -10.88 -13.31 -1.83
CA ILE A 239 -11.23 -13.17 -0.41
C ILE A 239 -11.30 -14.53 0.33
N GLU A 240 -10.60 -14.64 1.46
CA GLU A 240 -10.61 -15.80 2.36
C GLU A 240 -10.49 -15.34 3.83
N PRO A 241 -10.95 -16.13 4.83
CA PRO A 241 -10.78 -15.82 6.25
C PRO A 241 -9.30 -15.66 6.65
N HIS A 242 -9.00 -14.71 7.54
CA HIS A 242 -7.65 -14.34 8.03
C HIS A 242 -6.59 -13.91 6.99
N LYS A 243 -6.90 -14.01 5.70
CA LYS A 243 -6.04 -13.54 4.60
C LYS A 243 -5.92 -12.02 4.58
N ARG A 244 -4.80 -11.51 4.09
CA ARG A 244 -4.56 -10.08 3.83
C ARG A 244 -4.81 -9.79 2.34
N PRO A 245 -5.62 -8.77 1.99
CA PRO A 245 -5.82 -8.38 0.60
C PRO A 245 -4.58 -7.67 0.04
N TYR A 246 -4.46 -7.59 -1.29
CA TYR A 246 -3.45 -6.77 -1.97
C TYR A 246 -3.33 -5.35 -1.36
N HIS A 247 -2.10 -4.89 -1.14
CA HIS A 247 -1.83 -3.72 -0.32
C HIS A 247 -1.12 -2.60 -1.09
N THR A 248 -1.86 -1.50 -1.28
CA THR A 248 -1.47 -0.36 -2.13
C THR A 248 -0.55 0.64 -1.41
N ILE A 249 0.35 0.13 -0.56
CA ILE A 249 1.12 0.92 0.40
C ILE A 249 2.57 0.47 0.34
N ILE A 250 3.47 1.35 -0.11
CA ILE A 250 4.89 1.06 -0.29
C ILE A 250 5.81 2.12 0.36
N PRO A 251 6.51 1.77 1.46
CA PRO A 251 7.61 2.55 1.98
C PRO A 251 8.92 2.10 1.31
N ALA A 252 9.51 2.97 0.51
CA ALA A 252 10.74 2.66 -0.20
C ALA A 252 11.99 3.22 0.49
N MET A 253 13.12 2.56 0.27
CA MET A 253 14.46 3.05 0.63
C MET A 253 15.44 2.77 -0.51
N VAL A 254 16.44 3.62 -0.68
CA VAL A 254 17.55 3.42 -1.61
C VAL A 254 18.86 3.38 -0.84
N PHE A 255 19.69 2.40 -1.12
CA PHE A 255 21.06 2.27 -0.62
C PHE A 255 22.07 2.39 -1.76
N LYS A 256 23.31 2.79 -1.45
CA LYS A 256 24.43 2.83 -2.37
C LYS A 256 25.67 2.29 -1.69
N GLY A 257 26.21 1.18 -2.19
CA GLY A 257 27.39 0.53 -1.59
C GLY A 257 27.19 0.21 -0.11
N GLY A 258 26.01 -0.32 0.26
CA GLY A 258 25.65 -0.67 1.64
C GLY A 258 25.28 0.48 2.57
N ASN A 259 25.37 1.74 2.13
CA ASN A 259 24.99 2.92 2.92
C ASN A 259 23.62 3.44 2.48
N LEU A 260 22.79 3.92 3.40
CA LEU A 260 21.51 4.56 3.06
C LEU A 260 21.78 5.82 2.21
N PHE A 261 21.02 5.96 1.12
CA PHE A 261 21.10 7.08 0.19
C PHE A 261 19.81 7.93 0.18
N LEU A 262 18.64 7.29 0.32
CA LEU A 262 17.34 7.97 0.30
C LEU A 262 16.27 7.16 1.05
N THR A 263 15.39 7.83 1.80
CA THR A 263 14.08 7.31 2.21
C THR A 263 13.01 8.04 1.40
N PHE A 264 12.11 7.31 0.72
CA PHE A 264 11.10 7.94 -0.11
C PHE A 264 9.81 7.11 -0.21
N GLY A 265 8.78 7.79 -0.70
CA GLY A 265 7.48 7.22 -1.02
C GLY A 265 6.60 8.34 -1.56
N VAL A 266 5.98 8.10 -2.70
CA VAL A 266 4.93 8.97 -3.24
C VAL A 266 3.58 8.55 -2.61
N MET A 267 2.53 9.35 -2.77
CA MET A 267 1.16 9.05 -2.31
C MET A 267 0.25 8.78 -3.53
N GLY A 268 -1.03 8.40 -3.33
CA GLY A 268 -1.91 8.06 -4.46
C GLY A 268 -1.92 6.59 -4.86
N GLY A 269 -1.67 5.67 -3.93
CA GLY A 269 -1.78 4.19 -4.10
C GLY A 269 -1.09 3.64 -5.33
N LEU A 270 -1.80 3.44 -6.44
CA LEU A 270 -1.19 2.91 -7.67
C LEU A 270 -0.34 3.97 -8.41
N MET A 271 -0.43 5.24 -8.02
CA MET A 271 0.56 6.27 -8.32
C MET A 271 1.88 6.06 -7.55
N GLN A 272 1.90 5.38 -6.40
CA GLN A 272 3.12 5.25 -5.60
C GLN A 272 4.26 4.57 -6.36
N PRO A 273 4.06 3.46 -7.12
CA PRO A 273 5.13 2.84 -7.91
C PRO A 273 5.46 3.58 -9.22
N GLN A 274 4.79 4.71 -9.50
CA GLN A 274 5.00 5.54 -10.71
C GLN A 274 5.84 6.80 -10.46
N GLY A 275 5.97 7.24 -9.20
CA GLY A 275 6.54 8.53 -8.82
C GLY A 275 7.86 8.43 -8.06
#